data_AF-A0A815MPQ2-F1
#
_entry.id   AF-A0A815MPQ2-F1
#
_cell.length_a   1.000
_cell.length_b   1.000
_cell.length_c   1.000
_cell.angle_alpha   90.00
_cell.angle_beta   90.00
_cell.angle_gamma   90.00
#
_symmetry.space_group_name_H-M   'P 1'
#
loop_
_entity.id
_entity.type
_entity.pdbx_description
1 polymer ?
#
loop_
_entity_poly.entity_id
_entity_poly.type
_entity_poly.pdbx_seq_one_letter_code
_entity_poly.pdbx_strand_id
1 'polypeptide(L)'
;MSTVTYIPYFYRYDLRRIAILLFRLPIFNSFIRIPRQFWEQHYQHINKLQFGLNDYCLSSFPVDLLQHSDIMADYIERISFVGWLSRTQFQEIWVSFLASINPPNQSNDENEQTTNNLTKEEILETNATQW
;
A
#
# COMPACT_ATOMS: atom_id res chain seq x y z
N MET A 1 8.87 9.73 33.35
CA MET A 1 8.38 8.66 34.22
C MET A 1 7.88 7.53 33.34
N SER A 2 8.73 6.56 33.06
CA SER A 2 8.41 5.45 32.13
C SER A 2 7.83 4.31 32.95
N THR A 3 6.51 4.22 33.07
CA THR A 3 5.86 3.07 33.70
C THR A 3 5.94 1.89 32.73
N VAL A 4 7.03 1.13 32.80
CA VAL A 4 7.11 -0.17 32.16
C VAL A 4 6.14 -1.09 32.91
N THR A 5 4.93 -1.20 32.39
CA THR A 5 3.91 -2.11 32.90
C THR A 5 4.41 -3.54 32.72
N TYR A 6 4.83 -4.17 33.82
CA TYR A 6 5.39 -5.51 33.82
C TYR A 6 4.26 -6.52 33.60
N ILE A 7 4.02 -6.93 32.35
CA ILE A 7 3.05 -8.00 32.04
C ILE A 7 3.67 -9.33 32.51
N PRO A 8 3.04 -10.04 33.48
CA PRO A 8 3.52 -11.33 33.94
C PRO A 8 3.67 -12.32 32.79
N TYR A 9 4.75 -13.10 32.80
CA TYR A 9 5.10 -14.01 31.68
C TYR A 9 3.96 -14.97 31.31
N PHE A 10 3.21 -15.46 32.31
CA PHE A 10 2.15 -16.44 32.07
C PHE A 10 0.99 -15.87 31.23
N TYR A 11 0.66 -14.59 31.34
CA TYR A 11 -0.40 -13.96 30.56
C TYR A 11 0.03 -13.61 29.12
N ARG A 12 1.34 -13.60 28.82
CA ARG A 12 1.83 -13.16 27.50
C ARG A 12 1.31 -14.03 26.37
N TYR A 13 1.20 -15.34 26.60
CA TYR A 13 0.69 -16.26 25.59
C TYR A 13 -0.79 -16.00 25.28
N ASP A 14 -1.61 -15.88 26.33
CA ASP A 14 -3.06 -15.66 26.18
C ASP A 14 -3.36 -14.29 25.60
N LEU A 15 -2.68 -13.24 26.06
CA LEU A 15 -2.83 -11.89 25.51
C LEU A 15 -2.43 -11.83 24.04
N ARG A 16 -1.32 -12.48 23.66
CA ARG A 16 -0.93 -12.56 22.24
C ARG A 16 -2.00 -13.27 21.42
N ARG A 17 -2.58 -14.35 21.95
CA ARG A 17 -3.63 -15.12 21.26
C ARG A 17 -4.91 -14.30 21.10
N ILE A 18 -5.34 -13.60 22.17
CA ILE A 18 -6.50 -12.71 22.14
C ILE A 18 -6.27 -11.57 21.14
N ALA A 19 -5.08 -10.96 21.14
CA ALA A 19 -4.72 -9.92 20.20
C ALA A 19 -4.82 -10.40 18.74
N ILE A 20 -4.21 -11.56 18.43
CA ILE A 20 -4.31 -12.15 17.08
C ILE A 20 -5.77 -12.43 16.71
N LEU A 21 -6.57 -12.98 17.62
CA LEU A 21 -7.99 -13.25 17.36
C LEU A 21 -8.79 -11.96 17.07
N LEU A 22 -8.55 -10.89 17.83
CA LEU A 22 -9.16 -9.58 17.60
C LEU A 22 -8.73 -9.01 16.24
N PHE A 23 -7.45 -9.11 15.90
CA PHE A 23 -6.93 -8.58 14.64
C PHE A 23 -7.42 -9.35 13.41
N ARG A 24 -7.90 -10.59 13.58
CA ARG A 24 -8.51 -11.36 12.49
C ARG A 24 -9.96 -10.97 12.20
N LEU A 25 -10.60 -10.15 13.03
CA LEU A 25 -11.91 -9.58 12.71
C LEU A 25 -11.77 -8.59 11.54
N PRO A 26 -12.73 -8.56 10.61
CA PRO A 26 -12.61 -7.79 9.36
C PRO A 26 -12.37 -6.30 9.60
N ILE A 27 -12.97 -5.72 10.64
CA ILE A 27 -12.81 -4.30 10.98
C ILE A 27 -11.40 -3.95 11.49
N PHE A 28 -10.78 -4.86 12.26
CA PHE A 28 -9.44 -4.64 12.81
C PHE A 28 -8.35 -5.06 11.84
N ASN A 29 -8.61 -6.09 11.03
CA ASN A 29 -7.67 -6.64 10.09
C ASN A 29 -7.20 -5.60 9.07
N SER A 30 -8.13 -4.79 8.57
CA SER A 30 -7.77 -3.73 7.63
C SER A 30 -7.01 -2.59 8.30
N PHE A 31 -7.39 -2.22 9.52
CA PHE A 31 -6.73 -1.17 10.28
C PHE A 31 -5.28 -1.52 10.66
N ILE A 32 -5.04 -2.76 11.12
CA ILE A 32 -3.73 -3.13 11.66
C ILE A 32 -2.63 -3.22 10.61
N ARG A 33 -3.02 -3.43 9.35
CA ARG A 33 -2.14 -3.48 8.19
C ARG A 33 -1.59 -2.11 7.84
N ILE A 34 -2.24 -1.03 8.26
CA ILE A 34 -1.78 0.31 7.96
C ILE A 34 -0.50 0.55 8.80
N PRO A 35 0.67 0.77 8.16
CA PRO A 35 1.93 0.98 8.85
C PRO A 35 1.90 2.29 9.63
N ARG A 36 2.72 2.38 10.67
CA ARG A 36 2.68 3.53 11.60
C ARG A 36 3.01 4.85 10.90
N GLN A 37 3.97 4.82 9.99
CA GLN A 37 4.45 5.99 9.27
C GLN A 37 3.35 6.67 8.44
N PHE A 38 2.44 5.88 7.87
CA PHE A 38 1.26 6.40 7.19
C PHE A 38 0.35 7.19 8.13
N TRP A 39 0.10 6.67 9.34
CA TRP A 39 -0.71 7.37 10.33
C TRP A 39 -0.10 8.70 10.74
N GLU A 40 1.22 8.77 10.88
CA GLU A 40 1.93 9.99 11.26
C GLU A 40 1.82 11.07 10.17
N GLN A 41 1.93 10.68 8.90
CA GLN A 41 1.81 11.60 7.75
C GLN A 41 0.37 12.08 7.54
N HIS A 42 -0.62 11.21 7.73
CA HIS A 42 -2.02 11.51 7.45
C HIS A 42 -2.83 11.91 8.69
N TYR A 43 -2.21 11.99 9.87
CA TYR A 43 -2.89 12.30 11.14
C TYR A 43 -3.76 13.57 11.08
N GLN A 44 -3.25 14.62 10.44
CA GLN A 44 -3.99 15.89 10.29
C GLN A 44 -5.19 15.77 9.35
N HIS A 45 -5.10 14.88 8.35
CA HIS A 45 -6.14 14.63 7.37
C HIS A 45 -7.24 13.70 7.89
N ILE A 46 -6.90 12.79 8.80
CA ILE A 46 -7.85 11.87 9.44
C ILE A 46 -8.81 12.61 10.38
N ASN A 47 -8.34 13.63 11.11
CA ASN A 47 -9.20 14.47 11.95
C ASN A 47 -10.19 15.31 11.12
N LYS A 48 -9.90 15.54 9.84
CA LYS A 48 -10.77 16.22 8.87
C LYS A 48 -11.74 15.23 8.18
N LEU A 49 -12.32 14.33 8.98
CA LEU A 49 -13.63 13.67 8.83
C LEU A 49 -14.08 13.12 7.45
N GLN A 50 -13.20 12.82 6.50
CA GLN A 50 -13.60 12.24 5.20
C GLN A 50 -12.65 11.18 4.63
N PHE A 51 -11.61 10.76 5.36
CA PHE A 51 -10.96 9.50 5.00
C PHE A 51 -11.84 8.36 5.49
N GLY A 52 -12.67 7.84 4.60
CA GLY A 52 -13.45 6.65 4.88
C GLY A 52 -12.50 5.56 5.32
N LEU A 53 -12.54 5.16 6.59
CA LEU A 53 -11.85 3.94 7.03
C LEU A 53 -12.24 2.77 6.12
N ASN A 54 -13.46 2.79 5.58
CA ASN A 54 -13.99 1.89 4.57
C ASN A 54 -13.26 1.93 3.20
N ASP A 55 -12.69 3.08 2.78
CA ASP A 55 -11.99 3.19 1.48
C ASP A 55 -10.64 2.47 1.50
N TYR A 56 -9.94 2.50 2.63
CA TYR A 56 -8.74 1.67 2.84
C TYR A 56 -9.11 0.27 3.34
N CYS A 57 -10.30 0.08 3.93
CA CYS A 57 -10.68 -1.18 4.56
C CYS A 57 -11.06 -2.31 3.61
N LEU A 58 -11.13 -2.07 2.30
CA LEU A 58 -11.36 -3.12 1.30
C LEU A 58 -10.39 -3.09 0.11
N SER A 59 -9.58 -2.05 -0.01
CA SER A 59 -8.70 -1.83 -1.15
C SER A 59 -7.28 -2.17 -0.76
N SER A 60 -6.57 -2.90 -1.63
CA SER A 60 -5.15 -3.18 -1.46
C SER A 60 -4.39 -1.92 -1.03
N PHE A 61 -3.51 -2.05 -0.03
CA PHE A 61 -2.72 -0.92 0.46
C PHE A 61 -1.94 -0.27 -0.72
N PRO A 62 -1.92 1.07 -0.84
CA PRO A 62 -1.40 1.74 -2.03
C PRO A 62 0.08 1.42 -2.24
N VAL A 63 0.41 0.99 -3.46
CA VAL A 63 1.74 0.49 -3.84
C VAL A 63 2.80 1.59 -3.73
N ASP A 64 2.43 2.85 -3.97
CA ASP A 64 3.35 4.00 -3.92
C ASP A 64 3.98 4.17 -2.53
N LEU A 65 3.23 3.86 -1.48
CA LEU A 65 3.73 3.92 -0.11
C LEU A 65 4.69 2.76 0.21
N LEU A 66 4.48 1.59 -0.38
CA LEU A 66 5.37 0.43 -0.17
C LEU A 66 6.77 0.64 -0.76
N GLN A 67 6.97 1.58 -1.68
CA GLN A 67 8.29 1.85 -2.26
C GLN A 67 9.31 2.34 -1.22
N HIS A 68 8.84 2.90 -0.10
CA HIS A 68 9.71 3.32 0.99
C HIS A 68 10.12 2.08 1.82
N SER A 69 11.42 1.83 1.95
CA SER A 69 11.94 0.64 2.65
C SER A 69 11.44 0.53 4.09
N ASP A 70 11.31 1.66 4.78
CA ASP A 70 10.89 1.71 6.17
C ASP A 70 9.41 1.35 6.32
N ILE A 71 8.55 1.80 5.39
CA ILE A 71 7.12 1.49 5.35
C ILE A 71 6.93 0.01 5.02
N MET A 72 7.70 -0.51 4.06
CA MET A 72 7.64 -1.91 3.63
C MET A 72 8.02 -2.87 4.76
N ALA A 73 9.08 -2.57 5.51
CA ALA A 73 9.52 -3.38 6.65
C ALA A 73 8.43 -3.45 7.74
N ASP A 74 7.89 -2.31 8.14
CA ASP A 74 6.78 -2.21 9.10
C ASP A 74 5.55 -3.01 8.64
N TYR A 75 5.23 -2.93 7.34
CA TYR A 75 4.10 -3.62 6.73
C TYR A 75 4.28 -5.15 6.74
N ILE A 76 5.49 -5.64 6.40
CA ILE A 76 5.84 -7.06 6.44
C ILE A 76 5.77 -7.60 7.87
N GLU A 77 6.28 -6.87 8.87
CA GLU A 77 6.24 -7.30 10.26
C GLU A 77 4.79 -7.51 10.74
N ARG A 78 3.90 -6.56 10.41
CA ARG A 78 2.47 -6.61 10.78
C ARG A 78 1.74 -7.78 10.13
N ILE A 79 1.95 -7.97 8.83
CA ILE A 79 1.36 -9.12 8.12
C ILE A 79 1.91 -10.43 8.66
N SER A 80 3.21 -10.50 8.97
CA SER A 80 3.83 -11.71 9.54
C SER A 80 3.26 -12.03 10.93
N PHE A 81 2.88 -11.00 11.70
CA PHE A 81 2.28 -11.18 13.01
C PHE A 81 0.82 -11.67 12.97
N VAL A 82 0.00 -11.10 12.08
CA VAL A 82 -1.46 -11.38 12.00
C VAL A 82 -1.76 -12.56 11.06
N GLY A 83 -0.93 -12.74 10.03
CA GLY A 83 -1.15 -13.66 8.92
C GLY A 83 -2.21 -13.17 7.94
N TRP A 84 -2.72 -14.10 7.12
CA TRP A 84 -3.79 -13.86 6.15
C TRP A 84 -5.07 -14.62 6.52
N LEU A 85 -6.21 -14.00 6.21
CA LEU A 85 -7.56 -14.53 6.43
C LEU A 85 -8.05 -15.37 5.25
N SER A 86 -7.66 -15.01 4.03
CA SER A 86 -8.10 -15.68 2.81
C SER A 86 -6.99 -15.76 1.76
N ARG A 87 -7.15 -16.66 0.79
CA ARG A 87 -6.25 -16.78 -0.36
C ARG A 87 -6.24 -15.50 -1.21
N THR A 88 -7.41 -14.89 -1.42
CA THR A 88 -7.53 -13.64 -2.18
C THR A 88 -6.72 -12.52 -1.55
N GLN A 89 -6.83 -12.38 -0.24
CA GLN A 89 -6.08 -11.37 0.50
C GLN A 89 -4.56 -11.58 0.42
N PHE A 90 -4.11 -12.83 0.44
CA PHE A 90 -2.72 -13.15 0.18
C PHE A 90 -2.30 -12.69 -1.23
N GLN A 91 -3.11 -12.96 -2.25
CA GLN A 91 -2.81 -12.55 -3.63
C GLN A 91 -2.72 -11.03 -3.77
N GLU A 92 -3.63 -10.27 -3.17
CA GLU A 92 -3.61 -8.80 -3.17
C GLU A 92 -2.32 -8.24 -2.55
N ILE A 93 -1.92 -8.77 -1.39
CA ILE A 93 -0.67 -8.40 -0.71
C ILE A 93 0.53 -8.72 -1.61
N TRP A 94 0.57 -9.91 -2.19
CA TRP A 94 1.68 -10.32 -3.06
C TRP A 94 1.79 -9.50 -4.33
N VAL A 95 0.67 -9.19 -4.98
CA VAL A 95 0.63 -8.30 -6.14
C VAL A 95 1.16 -6.92 -5.77
N SER A 96 0.77 -6.40 -4.60
CA SER A 96 1.24 -5.09 -4.12
C SER A 96 2.74 -5.07 -3.84
N PHE A 97 3.28 -6.13 -3.25
CA PHE A 97 4.73 -6.26 -3.06
C PHE A 97 5.49 -6.34 -4.39
N LEU A 98 5.01 -7.17 -5.32
CA LEU A 98 5.64 -7.31 -6.63
C LEU A 98 5.59 -6.01 -7.43
N ALA A 99 4.47 -5.30 -7.39
CA ALA A 99 4.31 -3.99 -8.02
C ALA A 99 5.20 -2.92 -7.36
N SER A 100 5.44 -3.01 -6.06
CA SER A 100 6.34 -2.09 -5.35
C SER A 100 7.81 -2.33 -5.68
N ILE A 101 8.22 -3.59 -5.87
CA ILE A 101 9.60 -3.93 -6.24
C ILE A 101 9.87 -3.63 -7.71
N ASN A 102 8.87 -3.77 -8.56
CA ASN A 102 8.94 -3.46 -9.98
C ASN A 102 7.95 -2.33 -10.30
N PRO A 103 8.23 -1.09 -9.87
CA PRO A 103 7.41 0.03 -10.30
C PRO A 103 7.40 0.02 -11.83
N PRO A 104 6.23 0.12 -12.48
CA PRO A 104 6.20 0.24 -13.93
C PRO A 104 7.08 1.43 -14.29
N ASN A 105 8.09 1.20 -15.13
CA ASN A 105 9.01 2.24 -15.59
C ASN A 105 8.16 3.42 -16.11
N GLN A 106 8.06 4.51 -15.35
CA GLN A 106 7.41 5.75 -15.78
C GLN A 106 8.26 6.49 -16.83
N SER A 107 8.85 5.77 -17.79
CA SER A 107 9.77 6.35 -18.78
C SER A 107 9.50 5.97 -20.24
N ASN A 108 8.57 5.05 -20.54
CA ASN A 108 8.43 4.56 -21.92
C ASN A 108 7.09 4.84 -22.60
N ASP A 109 6.00 5.13 -21.89
CA ASP A 109 4.70 5.31 -22.55
C ASP A 109 4.43 6.77 -23.00
N GLU A 110 5.06 7.76 -22.38
CA GLU A 110 4.97 9.15 -22.85
C GLU A 110 5.83 9.40 -24.11
N ASN A 111 6.98 8.72 -24.22
CA ASN A 111 7.86 8.86 -25.37
C ASN A 111 7.32 8.18 -26.63
N GLU A 112 6.56 7.08 -26.52
CA GLU A 112 5.93 6.45 -27.68
C GLU A 112 4.75 7.26 -28.23
N GLN A 113 4.02 8.02 -27.42
CA GLN A 113 2.95 8.88 -27.94
C GLN A 113 3.50 10.15 -28.60
N THR A 114 4.53 10.78 -28.04
CA THR A 114 5.13 11.98 -28.63
C THR A 114 5.90 11.67 -29.91
N THR A 115 6.62 10.55 -29.99
CA THR A 115 7.33 10.15 -31.22
C THR A 115 6.38 9.74 -32.35
N ASN A 116 5.26 9.07 -32.03
CA ASN A 116 4.23 8.72 -33.02
C ASN A 116 3.43 9.93 -33.50
N ASN A 117 3.30 10.99 -32.70
CA ASN A 117 2.64 12.22 -33.11
C ASN A 117 3.58 13.11 -33.94
N LEU A 118 4.87 13.24 -33.56
CA LEU A 118 5.86 13.95 -34.38
C LEU A 118 6.00 13.35 -35.78
N THR A 119 6.10 12.01 -35.87
CA THR A 119 6.22 11.32 -37.17
C THR A 119 4.96 11.45 -38.03
N LYS A 120 3.76 11.49 -37.42
CA LYS A 120 2.52 11.76 -38.17
C LYS A 120 2.45 13.19 -38.69
N GLU A 121 2.86 14.17 -37.90
CA GLU A 121 2.89 15.58 -38.35
C GLU A 121 3.90 15.78 -39.49
N GLU A 122 5.08 15.16 -39.41
CA GLU A 122 6.11 15.21 -40.46
C GLU A 122 5.65 14.56 -41.78
N ILE A 123 4.87 13.47 -41.72
CA ILE A 123 4.26 12.80 -42.89
C ILE A 123 3.13 13.65 -43.50
N LEU A 124 2.39 14.42 -42.69
CA LEU A 124 1.35 15.31 -43.19
C LEU A 124 1.92 16.56 -43.86
N GLU A 125 3.02 17.12 -43.33
CA GLU A 125 3.69 18.28 -43.93
C GLU A 125 4.36 17.94 -45.28
N THR A 126 4.98 16.76 -45.39
CA THR A 126 5.59 16.29 -46.65
C THR A 126 4.55 16.00 -47.74
N ASN A 127 3.34 15.55 -47.38
CA ASN A 127 2.26 15.38 -48.36
C ASN A 127 1.57 16.69 -48.74
N ALA A 128 1.59 17.70 -47.86
CA ALA A 128 1.00 19.02 -48.15
C ALA A 128 1.85 19.90 -49.07
N THR A 129 3.16 19.63 -49.18
CA THR A 129 4.09 20.39 -50.05
C THR A 129 4.24 19.82 -51.47
N GLN A 130 3.55 18.74 -51.81
CA GLN A 130 3.62 18.09 -53.13
C GLN A 130 2.50 18.50 -54.12
N TRP A 131 1.83 19.64 -53.92
CA TRP A 131 0.89 20.24 -54.88
C TRP A 131 1.22 21.70 -55.18
#